data_AF-A0A0V8IW33-F1
#
_entry.id   AF-A0A0V8IW33-F1
#
_cell.length_a   1.000
_cell.length_b   1.000
_cell.length_c   1.000
_cell.angle_alpha   90.00
_cell.angle_beta   90.00
_cell.angle_gamma   90.00
#
_symmetry.space_group_name_H-M   'P 1'
#
loop_
_entity.id
_entity.type
_entity.pdbx_description
1 polymer ?
#
loop_
_entity_poly.entity_id
_entity_poly.type
_entity_poly.pdbx_seq_one_letter_code
_entity_poly.pdbx_strand_id
1 'polypeptide(L)'
;MEPERTDASTSTTTLSAPEAKARTLKGPVIIVLAIVVFLALGVLLNPLPKPAELAILDRPATAADNLPDGVSQLQDEGYTVRLAAHDDGIRYFISGNPDRENLCITVFPDNHPTRWSTGCGEGARSDQEIVRTGSNGIVTAVLVPDGYDAAELERGGFKRVHGNIYAVSTERVPGSR
;
A
#
# COMPACT_ATOMS: atom_id res chain seq x y z
N MET A 1 -12.46 -1.77 -64.51
CA MET A 1 -11.24 -1.25 -65.18
C MET A 1 -10.09 -1.54 -64.23
N GLU A 2 -9.62 -2.79 -64.30
CA GLU A 2 -8.24 -3.19 -63.99
C GLU A 2 -7.34 -2.72 -65.15
N PRO A 3 -5.98 -2.78 -65.08
CA PRO A 3 -5.12 -3.24 -63.98
C PRO A 3 -3.93 -2.27 -63.69
N GLU A 4 -3.14 -2.52 -62.64
CA GLU A 4 -1.68 -2.69 -62.82
C GLU A 4 -1.04 -3.36 -61.59
N ARG A 5 -0.25 -4.39 -61.89
CA ARG A 5 0.49 -5.31 -61.04
C ARG A 5 1.93 -4.81 -60.98
N THR A 6 2.58 -4.83 -59.82
CA THR A 6 4.05 -4.81 -59.76
C THR A 6 4.54 -5.84 -58.76
N ASP A 7 5.10 -6.90 -59.32
CA ASP A 7 5.84 -7.96 -58.64
C ASP A 7 7.27 -7.49 -58.33
N ALA A 8 7.80 -7.85 -57.16
CA ALA A 8 9.21 -8.19 -56.94
C ALA A 8 9.38 -8.71 -55.51
N SER A 9 10.26 -9.63 -55.15
CA SER A 9 10.99 -10.69 -55.84
C SER A 9 11.71 -11.40 -54.69
N THR A 10 11.25 -12.61 -54.35
CA THR A 10 11.80 -13.42 -53.24
C THR A 10 13.19 -13.93 -53.62
N SER A 11 14.24 -13.42 -52.97
CA SER A 11 15.59 -13.99 -53.08
C SER A 11 15.84 -14.91 -51.90
N THR A 12 15.68 -16.21 -52.12
CA THR A 12 16.08 -17.29 -51.22
C THR A 12 17.60 -17.48 -51.34
N THR A 13 18.36 -16.93 -50.39
CA THR A 13 19.79 -17.23 -50.27
C THR A 13 19.96 -18.54 -49.50
N THR A 14 20.21 -19.62 -50.24
CA THR A 14 20.73 -20.89 -49.71
C THR A 14 22.16 -20.67 -49.22
N LEU A 15 22.35 -20.54 -47.90
CA LEU A 15 23.69 -20.54 -47.31
C LEU A 15 24.03 -21.97 -46.87
N SER A 16 24.99 -22.56 -47.59
CA SER A 16 25.59 -23.85 -47.30
C SER A 16 26.12 -23.93 -45.87
N ALA A 17 25.85 -25.06 -45.22
CA ALA A 17 26.36 -25.41 -43.91
C ALA A 17 27.90 -25.47 -43.89
N PRO A 18 28.57 -24.84 -42.92
CA PRO A 18 29.91 -25.26 -42.54
C PRO A 18 29.81 -26.55 -41.73
N GLU A 19 30.49 -27.60 -42.19
CA GLU A 19 30.70 -28.84 -41.47
C GLU A 19 31.53 -28.56 -40.20
N ALA A 20 30.84 -28.22 -39.11
CA ALA A 20 31.45 -28.05 -37.82
C ALA A 20 31.83 -29.44 -37.28
N LYS A 21 33.12 -29.75 -37.37
CA LYS A 21 33.77 -30.88 -36.71
C LYS A 21 33.45 -30.83 -35.21
N ALA A 22 32.44 -31.59 -34.80
CA ALA A 22 32.06 -31.74 -33.41
C ALA A 22 33.23 -32.36 -32.63
N ARG A 23 34.03 -31.50 -31.98
CA ARG A 23 34.93 -31.95 -30.94
C ARG A 23 34.07 -32.30 -29.73
N THR A 24 34.02 -33.59 -29.44
CA THR A 24 33.46 -34.15 -28.20
C THR A 24 34.06 -33.42 -27.01
N LEU A 25 33.30 -32.48 -26.45
CA LEU A 25 33.63 -31.79 -25.21
C LEU A 25 33.39 -32.79 -24.07
N LYS A 26 34.45 -33.14 -23.34
CA LYS A 26 34.38 -34.02 -22.17
C LYS A 26 33.43 -33.44 -21.13
N GLY A 27 32.59 -34.31 -20.56
CA GLY A 27 31.43 -34.02 -19.72
C GLY A 27 31.59 -33.14 -18.47
N PRO A 28 32.76 -32.89 -17.84
CA PRO A 28 32.77 -32.04 -16.64
C PRO A 28 32.78 -30.53 -16.91
N VAL A 29 33.16 -30.07 -18.11
CA VAL A 29 33.34 -28.62 -18.38
C VAL A 29 32.00 -27.91 -18.71
N ILE A 30 31.05 -28.63 -19.30
CA ILE A 30 29.72 -28.07 -19.62
C ILE A 30 28.90 -27.82 -18.34
N ILE A 31 29.11 -28.64 -17.30
CA ILE A 31 28.39 -28.53 -16.02
C ILE A 31 28.80 -27.25 -15.28
N VAL A 32 30.08 -26.86 -15.30
CA VAL A 32 30.56 -25.67 -14.59
C VAL A 32 30.09 -24.37 -15.24
N LEU A 33 30.00 -24.32 -16.57
CA LEU A 33 29.57 -23.12 -17.30
C LEU A 33 28.06 -22.83 -17.16
N ALA A 34 27.23 -23.87 -17.01
CA ALA A 34 25.79 -23.69 -16.74
C ALA A 34 25.51 -23.13 -15.33
N ILE A 35 26.35 -23.45 -14.34
CA ILE A 35 26.18 -22.98 -12.96
C ILE A 35 26.49 -21.48 -12.81
N VAL A 36 27.47 -20.96 -13.56
CA VAL A 36 27.87 -19.55 -13.48
C VAL A 36 26.84 -18.60 -14.12
N VAL A 37 26.13 -19.03 -15.18
CA VAL A 37 25.06 -18.22 -15.80
C VAL A 37 23.81 -18.13 -14.91
N PHE A 38 23.48 -19.19 -14.16
CA PHE A 38 22.34 -19.16 -13.24
C PHE A 38 22.61 -18.30 -11.98
N LEU A 39 23.86 -18.20 -11.52
CA LEU A 39 24.20 -17.38 -10.36
C LEU A 39 24.24 -15.88 -10.66
N ALA A 40 24.42 -15.46 -11.92
CA ALA A 40 24.39 -14.05 -12.31
C ALA A 40 22.97 -13.48 -12.50
N LEU A 41 21.95 -14.34 -12.74
CA LEU A 41 20.55 -13.90 -12.85
C LEU A 41 19.80 -13.84 -11.49
N GLY A 42 20.34 -14.46 -10.45
CA GLY A 42 19.66 -14.54 -9.14
C GLY A 42 19.75 -13.28 -8.28
N VAL A 43 20.59 -12.30 -8.63
CA VAL A 43 20.92 -11.15 -7.77
C VAL A 43 20.08 -9.90 -8.06
N LEU A 44 19.21 -9.91 -9.08
CA LEU A 44 18.41 -8.74 -9.50
C LEU A 44 16.95 -8.75 -9.04
N LEU A 45 16.53 -9.74 -8.26
CA LEU A 45 15.22 -9.74 -7.61
C LEU A 45 15.35 -9.24 -6.16
N ASN A 46 15.96 -8.05 -5.98
CA ASN A 46 15.62 -7.30 -4.77
C ASN A 46 14.19 -6.78 -4.99
N PRO A 47 13.19 -7.27 -4.25
CA PRO A 47 11.86 -6.68 -4.34
C PRO A 47 12.01 -5.19 -4.04
N LEU A 48 11.54 -4.35 -4.98
CA LEU A 48 11.43 -2.92 -4.75
C LEU A 48 10.73 -2.75 -3.38
N PRO A 49 11.20 -1.83 -2.51
CA PRO A 49 10.46 -1.50 -1.31
C PRO A 49 9.04 -1.16 -1.74
N LYS A 50 8.07 -2.00 -1.38
CA LYS A 50 6.68 -1.71 -1.69
C LYS A 50 6.35 -0.40 -0.96
N PRO A 51 5.67 0.56 -1.61
CA PRO A 51 5.05 1.65 -0.90
C PRO A 51 4.29 1.06 0.27
N ALA A 52 4.35 1.69 1.43
CA ALA A 52 3.72 1.09 2.57
C ALA A 52 2.21 1.07 2.31
N GLU A 53 1.61 -0.12 2.34
CA GLU A 53 0.24 -0.29 1.89
C GLU A 53 -0.71 -0.03 3.07
N LEU A 54 -1.94 0.38 2.76
CA LEU A 54 -3.07 0.31 3.68
C LEU A 54 -4.06 -0.69 3.08
N ALA A 55 -3.78 -1.99 3.25
CA ALA A 55 -4.55 -3.08 2.64
C ALA A 55 -6.05 -3.02 2.98
N ILE A 56 -6.39 -2.37 4.11
CA ILE A 56 -7.78 -2.08 4.46
C ILE A 56 -8.52 -1.33 3.36
N LEU A 57 -7.87 -0.41 2.64
CA LEU A 57 -8.52 0.38 1.60
C LEU A 57 -8.77 -0.42 0.31
N ASP A 58 -8.23 -1.64 0.19
CA ASP A 58 -8.36 -2.48 -1.00
C ASP A 58 -9.51 -3.49 -0.88
N ARG A 59 -10.07 -3.68 0.32
CA ARG A 59 -11.26 -4.53 0.49
C ARG A 59 -12.49 -3.88 -0.16
N PRO A 60 -13.48 -4.67 -0.60
CA PRO A 60 -14.78 -4.13 -1.04
C PRO A 60 -15.45 -3.28 0.03
N ALA A 61 -16.14 -2.23 -0.41
CA ALA A 61 -16.96 -1.40 0.48
C ALA A 61 -18.18 -2.19 1.00
N THR A 62 -18.59 -1.85 2.21
CA THR A 62 -19.73 -2.41 2.94
C THR A 62 -20.59 -1.28 3.47
N ALA A 63 -21.81 -1.58 3.94
CA ALA A 63 -22.70 -0.57 4.51
C ALA A 63 -22.11 0.15 5.74
N ALA A 64 -21.22 -0.51 6.49
CA ALA A 64 -20.56 0.05 7.66
C ALA A 64 -19.49 1.11 7.32
N ASP A 65 -19.06 1.18 6.05
CA ASP A 65 -18.05 2.13 5.58
C ASP A 65 -18.62 3.52 5.31
N ASN A 66 -19.95 3.67 5.37
CA ASN A 66 -20.59 4.98 5.28
C ASN A 66 -20.26 5.81 6.53
N LEU A 67 -19.81 7.04 6.29
CA LEU A 67 -19.59 7.99 7.37
C LEU A 67 -20.94 8.35 8.03
N PRO A 68 -20.93 8.63 9.35
CA PRO A 68 -22.13 9.11 10.05
C PRO A 68 -22.62 10.47 9.51
N ASP A 69 -23.90 10.74 9.71
CA ASP A 69 -24.49 12.04 9.38
C ASP A 69 -23.74 13.19 10.06
N GLY A 70 -23.52 14.28 9.32
CA GLY A 70 -22.79 15.46 9.82
C GLY A 70 -21.27 15.32 9.85
N VAL A 71 -20.71 14.19 9.39
CA VAL A 71 -19.29 14.06 9.10
C VAL A 71 -19.06 14.39 7.63
N SER A 72 -18.33 15.48 7.38
CA SER A 72 -17.93 15.83 6.03
C SER A 72 -16.87 14.85 5.54
N GLN A 73 -17.03 14.33 4.32
CA GLN A 73 -15.89 13.78 3.58
C GLN A 73 -14.97 14.96 3.32
N LEU A 74 -13.82 14.97 3.99
CA LEU A 74 -12.92 16.12 3.99
C LEU A 74 -12.27 16.40 2.64
N GLN A 75 -12.42 15.50 1.67
CA GLN A 75 -11.81 15.61 0.36
C GLN A 75 -12.72 15.03 -0.73
N ASP A 76 -12.49 15.52 -1.95
CA ASP A 76 -13.34 15.46 -3.14
C ASP A 76 -13.82 14.06 -3.57
N GLU A 77 -14.61 14.02 -4.64
CA GLU A 77 -15.00 12.78 -5.31
C GLU A 77 -13.78 11.87 -5.55
N GLY A 78 -13.92 10.57 -5.23
CA GLY A 78 -12.90 9.55 -5.49
C GLY A 78 -12.17 9.03 -4.25
N TYR A 79 -12.36 9.63 -3.07
CA TYR A 79 -11.86 9.04 -1.83
C TYR A 79 -12.57 7.71 -1.53
N THR A 80 -11.76 6.70 -1.21
CA THR A 80 -12.25 5.44 -0.68
C THR A 80 -12.32 5.54 0.84
N VAL A 81 -13.45 5.22 1.46
CA VAL A 81 -13.61 5.20 2.92
C VAL A 81 -13.83 3.77 3.40
N ARG A 82 -13.20 3.39 4.51
CA ARG A 82 -13.37 2.09 5.17
C ARG A 82 -13.46 2.27 6.68
N LEU A 83 -14.47 1.70 7.31
CA LEU A 83 -14.48 1.48 8.74
C LEU A 83 -13.40 0.45 9.07
N ALA A 84 -12.44 0.87 9.90
CA ALA A 84 -11.30 0.05 10.32
C ALA A 84 -11.57 -0.65 11.64
N ALA A 85 -12.19 0.06 12.58
CA ALA A 85 -12.50 -0.48 13.89
C ALA A 85 -13.64 0.27 14.55
N HIS A 86 -14.24 -0.41 15.51
CA HIS A 86 -15.07 0.19 16.55
C HIS A 86 -14.52 -0.29 17.90
N ASP A 87 -14.04 0.64 18.71
CA ASP A 87 -13.50 0.36 20.04
C ASP A 87 -13.95 1.44 21.02
N ASP A 88 -14.39 1.02 22.21
CA ASP A 88 -14.87 1.90 23.31
C ASP A 88 -15.88 3.00 22.88
N GLY A 89 -16.85 2.64 22.02
CA GLY A 89 -17.83 3.60 21.51
C GLY A 89 -17.26 4.64 20.54
N ILE A 90 -16.10 4.37 19.96
CA ILE A 90 -15.44 5.20 18.95
C ILE A 90 -15.29 4.41 17.67
N ARG A 91 -15.79 4.95 16.57
CA ARG A 91 -15.60 4.41 15.23
C ARG A 91 -14.43 5.10 14.54
N TYR A 92 -13.56 4.29 13.96
CA TYR A 92 -12.36 4.73 13.28
C TYR A 92 -12.48 4.39 11.80
N PHE A 93 -12.53 5.43 10.97
CA PHE A 93 -12.56 5.29 9.52
C PHE A 93 -11.21 5.66 8.96
N ILE A 94 -10.74 4.91 7.97
CA ILE A 94 -9.58 5.25 7.15
C ILE A 94 -10.11 5.64 5.78
N SER A 95 -9.57 6.72 5.23
CA SER A 95 -9.84 7.09 3.86
C SER A 95 -8.57 7.45 3.09
N GLY A 96 -8.64 7.39 1.76
CA GLY A 96 -7.54 7.81 0.92
C GLY A 96 -7.97 8.06 -0.52
N ASN A 97 -7.22 8.92 -1.21
CA ASN A 97 -7.38 9.14 -2.65
C ASN A 97 -6.96 7.88 -3.45
N PRO A 98 -7.36 7.76 -4.73
CA PRO A 98 -7.04 6.59 -5.56
C PRO A 98 -5.54 6.29 -5.63
N ASP A 99 -4.71 7.33 -5.71
CA ASP A 99 -3.25 7.20 -5.84
C ASP A 99 -2.53 7.01 -4.48
N ARG A 100 -3.27 6.99 -3.36
CA ARG A 100 -2.77 6.81 -1.99
C ARG A 100 -1.75 7.86 -1.52
N GLU A 101 -1.64 8.98 -2.23
CA GLU A 101 -0.77 10.10 -1.84
C GLU A 101 -1.29 10.87 -0.61
N ASN A 102 -2.58 10.76 -0.31
CA ASN A 102 -3.20 11.42 0.83
C ASN A 102 -4.13 10.43 1.55
N LEU A 103 -3.78 10.17 2.80
CA LEU A 103 -4.40 9.17 3.65
C LEU A 103 -4.89 9.83 4.93
N CYS A 104 -6.15 9.58 5.28
CA CYS A 104 -6.80 10.20 6.41
C CYS A 104 -7.33 9.17 7.39
N ILE A 105 -7.41 9.57 8.65
CA ILE A 105 -8.15 8.88 9.70
C ILE A 105 -9.23 9.81 10.23
N THR A 106 -10.46 9.32 10.26
CA THR A 106 -11.60 9.97 10.91
C THR A 106 -11.96 9.21 12.18
N VAL A 107 -11.96 9.93 13.29
CA VAL A 107 -12.32 9.43 14.60
C VAL A 107 -13.70 9.97 14.95
N PHE A 108 -14.65 9.07 15.19
CA PHE A 108 -16.04 9.42 15.49
C PHE A 108 -16.46 8.81 16.84
N PRO A 109 -16.49 9.60 17.92
CA PRO A 109 -17.03 9.15 19.21
C PRO A 109 -18.56 9.12 19.18
N ASP A 110 -19.17 7.95 19.29
CA ASP A 110 -20.63 7.80 19.21
C ASP A 110 -21.36 8.52 20.36
N ASN A 111 -20.73 8.60 21.54
CA ASN A 111 -21.27 9.32 22.70
C ASN A 111 -21.11 10.86 22.58
N HIS A 112 -20.27 11.34 21.68
CA HIS A 112 -19.98 12.76 21.48
C HIS A 112 -19.83 13.07 19.98
N PRO A 113 -20.90 12.91 19.18
CA PRO A 113 -20.81 12.94 17.72
C PRO A 113 -20.33 14.29 17.19
N THR A 114 -20.57 15.41 17.89
CA THR A 114 -20.08 16.74 17.50
C THR A 114 -18.58 16.97 17.70
N ARG A 115 -17.88 15.99 18.31
CA ARG A 115 -16.44 16.05 18.57
C ARG A 115 -15.64 15.13 17.65
N TRP A 116 -16.24 14.67 16.55
CA TRP A 116 -15.48 13.93 15.55
C TRP A 116 -14.29 14.77 15.06
N SER A 117 -13.22 14.09 14.67
CA SER A 117 -12.01 14.73 14.16
C SER A 117 -11.43 13.91 13.03
N THR A 118 -10.82 14.57 12.07
CA THR A 118 -10.07 13.91 11.01
C THR A 118 -8.70 14.55 10.87
N GLY A 119 -7.69 13.73 10.68
CA GLY A 119 -6.38 14.16 10.23
C GLY A 119 -6.04 13.48 8.92
N CYS A 120 -5.32 14.18 8.05
CA CYS A 120 -4.78 13.65 6.81
C CYS A 120 -3.27 13.85 6.78
N GLY A 121 -2.57 12.92 6.17
CA GLY A 121 -1.12 12.96 5.97
C GLY A 121 -0.75 12.52 4.56
N GLU A 122 0.45 12.88 4.16
CA GLU A 122 1.04 12.41 2.91
C GLU A 122 1.27 10.89 2.97
N GLY A 123 1.27 10.27 1.79
CA GLY A 123 1.25 8.83 1.58
C GLY A 123 2.26 8.02 2.41
N ALA A 124 1.95 6.74 2.50
CA ALA A 124 2.53 5.80 3.43
C ALA A 124 4.01 5.46 3.13
N ARG A 125 4.93 6.02 3.93
CA ARG A 125 6.30 5.52 4.11
C ARG A 125 6.31 4.52 5.25
N SER A 126 6.88 3.34 5.04
CA SER A 126 6.72 2.18 5.94
C SER A 126 7.25 2.39 7.36
N ASP A 127 8.16 3.34 7.52
CA ASP A 127 8.87 3.67 8.75
C ASP A 127 8.30 4.89 9.49
N GLN A 128 7.23 5.52 8.98
CA GLN A 128 6.71 6.79 9.51
C GLN A 128 5.22 6.72 9.82
N GLU A 129 4.81 7.45 10.85
CA GLU A 129 3.40 7.75 11.06
C GLU A 129 2.86 8.52 9.86
N ILE A 130 1.66 8.16 9.38
CA ILE A 130 1.01 8.89 8.30
C ILE A 130 0.42 10.18 8.88
N VAL A 131 -0.37 10.04 9.94
CA VAL A 131 -0.97 11.19 10.61
C VAL A 131 -1.36 10.86 12.04
N ARG A 132 -1.30 11.87 12.89
CA ARG A 132 -1.80 11.85 14.27
C ARG A 132 -2.89 12.90 14.41
N THR A 133 -4.04 12.50 14.93
CA THR A 133 -5.18 13.39 15.15
C THR A 133 -5.82 13.13 16.52
N GLY A 134 -6.51 14.13 17.05
CA GLY A 134 -7.16 14.05 18.35
C GLY A 134 -8.58 14.58 18.32
N SER A 135 -9.48 13.88 19.01
CA SER A 135 -10.84 14.33 19.27
C SER A 135 -10.85 15.03 20.63
N ASN A 136 -10.56 16.34 20.66
CA ASN A 136 -10.68 17.28 21.79
C ASN A 136 -10.91 16.69 23.20
N GLY A 137 -9.92 15.96 23.72
CA GLY A 137 -9.94 15.40 25.08
C GLY A 137 -10.79 14.14 25.26
N ILE A 138 -10.99 13.35 24.19
CA ILE A 138 -11.59 12.02 24.21
C ILE A 138 -10.51 10.99 23.86
N VAL A 139 -9.91 11.12 22.68
CA VAL A 139 -8.92 10.16 22.18
C VAL A 139 -7.91 10.87 21.29
N THR A 140 -6.66 10.39 21.31
CA THR A 140 -5.66 10.66 20.27
C THR A 140 -5.45 9.39 19.48
N ALA A 141 -5.55 9.47 18.16
CA ALA A 141 -5.36 8.34 17.25
C ALA A 141 -4.21 8.63 16.28
N VAL A 142 -3.49 7.58 15.90
CA VAL A 142 -2.39 7.58 14.95
C VAL A 142 -2.71 6.57 13.85
N LEU A 143 -2.65 7.04 12.60
CA LEU A 143 -2.69 6.22 11.41
C LEU A 143 -1.26 5.85 11.02
N VAL A 144 -1.00 4.56 10.84
CA VAL A 144 0.31 4.02 10.47
C VAL A 144 0.16 3.06 9.29
N PRO A 145 1.20 2.90 8.45
CA PRO A 145 1.15 1.96 7.34
C PRO A 145 1.12 0.49 7.81
N ASP A 146 0.82 -0.42 6.89
CA ASP A 146 1.00 -1.84 7.14
C ASP A 146 2.46 -2.17 7.47
N GLY A 147 2.66 -3.01 8.49
CA GLY A 147 4.00 -3.45 8.90
C GLY A 147 4.81 -2.41 9.71
N TYR A 148 4.21 -1.27 10.08
CA TYR A 148 4.85 -0.25 10.92
C TYR A 148 5.36 -0.83 12.26
N ASP A 149 6.58 -0.48 12.64
CA ASP A 149 7.13 -0.79 13.96
C ASP A 149 6.53 0.15 15.01
N ALA A 150 5.55 -0.35 15.76
CA ALA A 150 4.81 0.42 16.75
C ALA A 150 5.44 0.46 18.14
N ALA A 151 6.67 -0.05 18.33
CA ALA A 151 7.28 -0.15 19.65
C ALA A 151 7.37 1.20 20.39
N GLU A 152 7.57 2.32 19.67
CA GLU A 152 7.58 3.64 20.26
C GLU A 152 6.19 4.13 20.67
N LEU A 153 5.18 3.90 19.83
CA LEU A 153 3.77 4.24 20.14
C LEU A 153 3.29 3.49 21.38
N GLU A 154 3.54 2.18 21.43
CA GLU A 154 3.13 1.32 22.54
C GLU A 154 3.81 1.75 23.85
N ARG A 155 5.10 2.09 23.81
CA ARG A 155 5.83 2.65 24.96
C ARG A 155 5.26 4.00 25.40
N GLY A 156 4.74 4.79 24.44
CA GLY A 156 4.00 6.03 24.69
C GLY A 156 2.58 5.84 25.24
N GLY A 157 2.13 4.60 25.45
CA GLY A 157 0.82 4.27 26.01
C GLY A 157 -0.29 4.14 24.97
N PHE A 158 0.03 4.21 23.68
CA PHE A 158 -0.94 3.92 22.63
C PHE A 158 -1.24 2.42 22.60
N LYS A 159 -2.52 2.10 22.41
CA LYS A 159 -3.00 0.74 22.23
C LYS A 159 -3.36 0.52 20.77
N ARG A 160 -3.06 -0.67 20.27
CA ARG A 160 -3.46 -1.07 18.93
C ARG A 160 -4.97 -1.32 18.88
N VAL A 161 -5.67 -0.51 18.09
CA VAL A 161 -7.12 -0.64 17.85
C VAL A 161 -7.39 -1.40 16.54
N HIS A 162 -6.52 -1.22 15.55
CA HIS A 162 -6.57 -1.91 14.26
C HIS A 162 -5.15 -2.14 13.71
N GLY A 163 -5.05 -2.92 12.62
CA GLY A 163 -3.90 -3.02 11.71
C GLY A 163 -3.00 -1.79 11.67
N ASN A 164 -3.65 -0.67 11.40
CA ASN A 164 -3.10 0.61 11.02
C ASN A 164 -3.45 1.73 12.01
N ILE A 165 -4.11 1.41 13.13
CA ILE A 165 -4.64 2.42 14.05
C ILE A 165 -4.19 2.12 15.46
N TYR A 166 -3.52 3.10 16.04
CA TYR A 166 -3.14 3.13 17.45
C TYR A 166 -3.85 4.29 18.12
N ALA A 167 -4.43 4.07 19.29
CA ALA A 167 -5.16 5.10 20.00
C ALA A 167 -4.83 5.10 21.50
N VAL A 168 -4.92 6.28 22.10
CA VAL A 168 -4.84 6.46 23.55
C VAL A 168 -5.98 7.35 23.99
N SER A 169 -6.72 6.90 25.01
CA SER A 169 -7.73 7.74 25.65
C SER A 169 -7.03 8.91 26.31
N THR A 170 -7.46 10.12 25.99
CA THR A 170 -6.99 11.31 26.69
C THR A 170 -7.98 11.54 27.82
N GLU A 171 -7.71 11.00 29.00
CA GLU A 171 -8.50 11.37 30.18
C GLU A 171 -8.47 12.89 30.31
N ARG A 172 -9.66 13.51 30.29
CA ARG A 172 -9.77 14.93 30.63
C ARG A 172 -9.19 15.10 32.03
N VAL A 173 -8.16 15.92 32.18
CA VAL A 173 -7.66 16.32 33.51
C VAL A 173 -8.87 16.81 34.32
N PRO A 174 -9.24 16.15 35.44
CA PRO A 174 -10.35 16.59 36.26
C PRO A 174 -10.07 18.01 36.77
N GLY A 175 -10.86 19.00 36.33
CA GLY A 175 -10.80 20.37 36.86
C GLY A 175 -10.58 21.51 35.86
N SER A 176 -10.36 21.25 34.57
CA SER A 176 -10.34 22.34 33.56
C SER A 176 -11.76 22.66 33.09
N ARG A 177 -12.38 23.68 33.69
CA ARG A 177 -13.58 24.37 33.15
C ARG A 177 -13.21 25.78 32.78
#